data_AF-A0A499VTJ9-F1
#
_entry.id   AF-A0A499VTJ9-F1
#
_cell.length_a   1.000
_cell.length_b   1.000
_cell.length_c   1.000
_cell.angle_alpha   90.00
_cell.angle_beta   90.00
_cell.angle_gamma   90.00
#
_symmetry.space_group_name_H-M   'P 1'
#
loop_
_entity.id
_entity.type
_entity.pdbx_description
1 polymer ?
#
loop_
_entity_poly.entity_id
_entity_poly.type
_entity_poly.pdbx_seq_one_letter_code
_entity_poly.pdbx_strand_id
1 'polypeptide(L)'
;MTAVGWLPAPAEELFGTEATAEASYEVLTVDVPPTSWISALETARDALGCTYFDWLSAVDEPGRGFLVSAHVVALPSPPSPSQPPSPSPSQPPSPSSVRRLLVRTTVPHEAPVLPTAVGSTRARAGTSARPTRCSA
;
A
#
# COMPACT_ATOMS: atom_id res chain seq x y z
N MET A 1 17.96 5.74 11.60
CA MET A 1 16.87 6.27 10.75
C MET A 1 15.55 5.90 11.42
N THR A 2 14.57 6.79 11.43
CA THR A 2 13.34 6.65 12.24
C THR A 2 12.18 6.13 11.40
N ALA A 3 11.36 5.25 11.98
CA ALA A 3 10.13 4.79 11.34
C ALA A 3 9.18 5.97 11.07
N VAL A 4 8.48 5.92 9.93
CA VAL A 4 7.53 6.96 9.48
C VAL A 4 6.10 6.47 9.68
N GLY A 5 5.24 7.32 10.25
CA GLY A 5 3.84 7.01 10.50
C GLY A 5 3.69 5.79 11.41
N TRP A 6 3.07 4.72 10.90
CA TRP A 6 2.80 3.49 11.63
C TRP A 6 3.72 2.33 11.25
N LEU A 7 4.78 2.58 10.45
CA LEU A 7 5.73 1.54 10.08
C LEU A 7 6.44 0.96 11.32
N PRO A 8 6.69 -0.34 11.36
CA PRO A 8 7.40 -0.98 12.48
C PRO A 8 8.92 -0.73 12.44
N ALA A 9 9.47 -0.38 11.27
CA ALA A 9 10.89 -0.18 11.02
C ALA A 9 11.08 0.91 9.92
N PRO A 10 12.31 1.39 9.68
CA PRO A 10 12.59 2.34 8.61
C PRO A 10 12.18 1.81 7.23
N ALA A 11 11.80 2.72 6.32
CA ALA A 11 11.34 2.34 4.99
C ALA A 11 12.42 1.61 4.20
N GLU A 12 13.68 2.05 4.33
CA GLU A 12 14.81 1.43 3.65
C GLU A 12 15.07 -0.02 4.07
N GLU A 13 14.70 -0.39 5.30
CA GLU A 13 14.83 -1.75 5.82
C GLU A 13 13.70 -2.65 5.33
N LEU A 14 12.49 -2.11 5.23
CA LEU A 14 11.30 -2.87 4.85
C LEU A 14 11.17 -3.03 3.33
N PHE A 15 11.44 -1.97 2.58
CA PHE A 15 11.11 -1.86 1.15
C PHE A 15 12.35 -1.73 0.24
N GLY A 16 13.55 -1.70 0.82
CA GLY A 16 14.82 -1.62 0.10
C GLY A 16 15.49 -0.24 0.22
N THR A 17 16.81 -0.18 0.00
CA THR A 17 17.65 0.99 0.36
C THR A 17 17.23 2.33 -0.27
N GLU A 18 16.63 2.29 -1.47
CA GLU A 18 16.16 3.50 -2.17
C GLU A 18 14.71 3.87 -1.83
N ALA A 19 14.06 3.14 -0.91
CA ALA A 19 12.70 3.41 -0.51
C ALA A 19 12.62 4.63 0.41
N THR A 20 11.66 5.52 0.13
CA THR A 20 11.37 6.68 0.97
C THR A 20 9.93 6.64 1.44
N ALA A 21 9.70 6.94 2.73
CA ALA A 21 8.36 6.99 3.29
C ALA A 21 7.99 8.40 3.76
N GLU A 22 6.74 8.76 3.53
CA GLU A 22 6.11 9.98 4.03
C GLU A 22 4.71 9.66 4.58
N ALA A 23 4.30 10.32 5.66
CA ALA A 23 2.95 10.17 6.19
C ALA A 23 2.25 11.53 6.14
N SER A 24 1.09 11.58 5.49
CA SER A 24 0.28 12.80 5.36
C SER A 24 -1.19 12.44 5.23
N TYR A 25 -2.07 13.22 5.86
CA TYR A 25 -3.52 13.02 5.80
C TYR A 25 -3.96 11.58 6.14
N GLU A 26 -3.37 10.97 7.18
CA GLU A 26 -3.61 9.58 7.61
C GLU A 26 -3.28 8.50 6.56
N VAL A 27 -2.60 8.86 5.47
CA VAL A 27 -2.07 7.93 4.47
C VAL A 27 -0.56 7.89 4.61
N LEU A 28 -0.02 6.69 4.74
CA LEU A 28 1.41 6.45 4.62
C LEU A 28 1.72 6.16 3.15
N THR A 29 2.66 6.90 2.59
CA THR A 29 3.12 6.71 1.21
C THR A 29 4.56 6.21 1.23
N VAL A 30 4.85 5.23 0.40
CA VAL A 30 6.21 4.70 0.21
C VAL A 30 6.52 4.74 -1.28
N ASP A 31 7.55 5.51 -1.63
CA ASP A 31 8.13 5.51 -2.97
C ASP A 31 9.24 4.46 -3.02
N VAL A 32 9.20 3.61 -4.04
CA VAL A 32 10.19 2.54 -4.27
C VAL A 32 10.67 2.57 -5.71
N PRO A 33 11.89 2.08 -6.00
CA PRO A 33 12.32 1.90 -7.39
C PRO A 33 11.47 0.83 -8.10
N PRO A 34 11.28 0.91 -9.44
CA PRO A 34 10.49 -0.05 -10.21
C PRO A 34 10.93 -1.50 -10.04
N THR A 35 12.22 -1.72 -9.83
CA THR A 35 12.84 -3.04 -9.61
C THR A 35 12.41 -3.69 -8.31
N SER A 36 12.03 -2.90 -7.30
CA SER A 36 11.60 -3.38 -5.98
C SER A 36 10.07 -3.40 -5.83
N TRP A 37 9.33 -3.02 -6.87
CA TRP A 37 7.87 -2.89 -6.84
C TRP A 37 7.13 -4.12 -6.31
N ILE A 38 7.45 -5.31 -6.85
CA ILE A 38 6.77 -6.55 -6.43
C ILE A 38 7.14 -6.91 -5.00
N SER A 39 8.44 -6.88 -4.67
CA SER A 39 8.91 -7.16 -3.32
C SER A 39 8.30 -6.20 -2.29
N ALA A 40 8.13 -4.93 -2.64
CA ALA A 40 7.51 -3.95 -1.76
C ALA A 40 6.03 -4.26 -1.49
N LEU A 41 5.28 -4.67 -2.51
CA LEU A 41 3.89 -5.11 -2.35
C LEU A 41 3.77 -6.41 -1.54
N GLU A 42 4.72 -7.34 -1.71
CA GLU A 42 4.79 -8.56 -0.93
C GLU A 42 5.11 -8.26 0.55
N THR A 43 6.09 -7.40 0.83
CA THR A 43 6.36 -6.93 2.21
C THR A 43 5.14 -6.25 2.81
N ALA A 44 4.46 -5.38 2.06
CA ALA A 44 3.24 -4.72 2.54
C ALA A 44 2.16 -5.75 2.92
N ARG A 45 1.97 -6.79 2.11
CA ARG A 45 1.00 -7.85 2.39
C ARG A 45 1.42 -8.71 3.58
N ASP A 46 2.65 -9.21 3.58
CA ASP A 46 3.10 -10.30 4.46
C ASP A 46 3.63 -9.80 5.80
N ALA A 47 4.36 -8.67 5.81
CA ALA A 47 4.92 -8.09 7.03
C ALA A 47 4.00 -7.02 7.65
N LEU A 48 3.29 -6.24 6.83
CA LEU A 48 2.42 -5.16 7.32
C LEU A 48 0.93 -5.51 7.39
N GLY A 49 0.55 -6.69 6.86
CA GLY A 49 -0.83 -7.15 6.87
C GLY A 49 -1.76 -6.37 5.94
N CYS A 50 -1.22 -5.61 4.97
CA CYS A 50 -1.98 -4.88 3.97
C CYS A 50 -2.57 -5.86 2.94
N THR A 51 -3.64 -6.56 3.34
CA THR A 51 -4.25 -7.65 2.57
C THR A 51 -5.39 -7.19 1.68
N TYR A 52 -5.92 -5.98 1.89
CA TYR A 52 -6.96 -5.40 1.04
C TYR A 52 -6.34 -4.52 -0.03
N PHE A 53 -6.54 -4.90 -1.29
CA PHE A 53 -6.17 -4.10 -2.44
C PHE A 53 -7.35 -3.23 -2.87
N ASP A 54 -7.18 -1.91 -2.87
CA ASP A 54 -8.27 -0.98 -3.15
C ASP A 54 -8.24 -0.53 -4.62
N TRP A 55 -7.13 0.05 -5.08
CA TRP A 55 -6.99 0.53 -6.46
C TRP A 55 -5.53 0.57 -6.96
N LEU A 56 -5.37 0.53 -8.28
CA LEU A 56 -4.13 0.79 -9.03
C LEU A 56 -4.37 1.98 -9.97
N SER A 57 -3.47 2.94 -9.99
CA SER A 57 -3.50 4.03 -10.97
C SER A 57 -2.11 4.29 -11.53
N ALA A 58 -2.05 4.79 -12.76
CA ALA A 58 -0.83 5.28 -13.38
C ALA A 58 -1.12 6.66 -13.95
N VAL A 59 -0.39 7.67 -13.48
CA VAL A 59 -0.52 9.06 -13.93
C VAL A 59 0.67 9.39 -14.80
N ASP A 60 0.39 9.95 -15.98
CA ASP A 60 1.43 10.47 -16.87
C ASP A 60 1.93 11.84 -16.36
N GLU A 61 3.21 11.91 -15.97
CA GLU A 61 3.87 13.14 -15.54
C GLU A 61 4.90 13.60 -16.60
N PRO A 62 4.64 14.70 -17.32
CA PRO A 62 5.54 15.21 -18.34
C PRO A 62 6.97 15.40 -17.83
N GLY A 63 7.94 14.76 -18.49
CA GLY A 63 9.36 14.86 -18.17
C GLY A 63 9.83 14.01 -16.97
N ARG A 64 8.94 13.25 -16.32
CA ARG A 64 9.28 12.38 -15.19
C ARG A 64 9.00 10.90 -15.42
N GLY A 65 7.96 10.58 -16.20
CA GLY A 65 7.53 9.19 -16.43
C GLY A 65 6.07 8.99 -16.05
N PHE A 66 5.68 7.73 -15.93
CA PHE A 66 4.42 7.34 -15.31
C PHE A 66 4.61 7.15 -13.81
N LEU A 67 3.88 7.91 -13.01
CA LEU A 67 3.76 7.67 -11.58
C LEU A 67 2.71 6.59 -11.36
N VAL A 68 3.16 5.37 -11.09
CA VAL A 68 2.29 4.24 -10.76
C VAL A 68 2.08 4.21 -9.26
N SER A 69 0.82 4.04 -8.84
CA SER A 69 0.39 4.09 -7.45
C SER A 69 -0.54 2.92 -7.15
N ALA A 70 -0.24 2.16 -6.10
CA ALA A 70 -1.07 1.08 -5.58
C ALA A 70 -1.51 1.40 -4.15
N HIS A 71 -2.81 1.43 -3.92
CA HIS A 71 -3.39 1.64 -2.59
C HIS A 71 -3.76 0.29 -1.96
N VAL A 72 -3.06 -0.04 -0.88
CA VAL A 72 -3.24 -1.26 -0.10
C VAL A 72 -3.54 -0.92 1.35
N VAL A 73 -4.38 -1.74 1.98
CA VAL A 73 -4.97 -1.42 3.28
C VAL A 73 -4.87 -2.61 4.21
N ALA A 74 -4.39 -2.37 5.43
CA ALA A 74 -4.52 -3.32 6.52
C ALA A 74 -5.83 -3.03 7.25
N LEU A 75 -6.76 -3.97 7.13
CA LEU A 75 -8.05 -3.91 7.82
C LEU A 75 -7.90 -4.44 9.25
N PRO A 76 -8.72 -3.96 10.18
CA PRO A 76 -8.83 -4.58 11.49
C PRO A 76 -9.15 -6.08 11.37
N SER A 77 -8.30 -6.92 11.96
CA SER A 77 -8.64 -8.32 12.14
C SER A 77 -9.84 -8.42 13.11
N PRO A 78 -10.86 -9.24 12.81
CA PRO A 78 -11.93 -9.46 13.76
C PRO A 78 -11.36 -10.00 15.08
N PRO A 79 -11.94 -9.63 16.24
CA PRO A 79 -11.49 -10.18 17.52
C PRO A 79 -11.57 -11.70 17.47
N SER A 80 -10.52 -12.38 17.93
CA SER A 80 -10.49 -13.84 17.96
C SER A 80 -11.63 -14.35 18.85
N PRO A 81 -12.45 -15.32 18.41
CA PRO A 81 -13.55 -15.86 19.22
C PRO A 81 -13.05 -16.52 20.51
N SER A 82 -11.76 -16.85 20.58
CA SER A 82 -11.08 -17.43 21.74
C SER A 82 -10.54 -16.39 22.72
N GLN A 83 -10.55 -15.09 22.36
CA GLN A 83 -10.08 -14.03 23.24
C GLN A 83 -11.24 -13.61 24.15
N PRO A 84 -11.17 -13.85 25.48
CA PRO A 84 -12.21 -13.38 26.39
C PRO A 84 -12.31 -11.84 26.29
N PRO A 85 -13.51 -11.25 26.43
CA PRO A 85 -13.62 -9.81 26.55
C PRO A 85 -12.71 -9.37 27.70
N SER A 86 -11.71 -8.53 27.41
CA SER A 86 -10.83 -8.00 28.45
C SER A 86 -11.71 -7.39 29.56
N PRO A 87 -11.62 -7.84 30.81
CA PRO A 87 -12.52 -7.42 31.89
C PRO A 87 -12.21 -6.02 32.44
N SER A 88 -11.33 -5.24 31.80
CA SER A 88 -10.94 -3.90 32.26
C SER A 88 -11.82 -2.82 31.62
N PRO A 89 -12.84 -2.26 32.31
CA PRO A 89 -13.63 -1.12 31.83
C PRO A 89 -12.81 0.18 31.69
N SER A 90 -11.55 0.19 32.14
CA SER A 90 -10.66 1.36 32.09
C SER A 90 -9.76 1.41 30.85
N GLN A 91 -9.69 0.33 30.05
CA GLN A 91 -8.94 0.33 28.79
C GLN A 91 -9.95 0.36 27.64
N PRO A 92 -10.11 1.49 26.92
CA PRO A 92 -10.97 1.50 25.74
C PRO A 92 -10.47 0.42 24.76
N PRO A 93 -11.37 -0.26 24.02
CA PRO A 93 -10.94 -1.14 22.96
C PRO A 93 -10.01 -0.33 22.06
N SER A 94 -8.76 -0.75 21.89
CA SER A 94 -7.89 -0.11 20.91
C SER A 94 -8.63 -0.23 19.58
N PRO A 95 -9.09 0.87 18.96
CA PRO A 95 -9.64 0.75 17.63
C PRO A 95 -8.51 0.18 16.80
N SER A 96 -8.71 -1.01 16.27
CA SER A 96 -7.87 -1.54 15.21
C SER A 96 -8.12 -0.60 14.02
N SER A 97 -7.38 0.49 13.97
CA SER A 97 -7.54 1.52 12.96
C SER A 97 -7.13 0.95 11.61
N VAL A 98 -7.93 1.23 10.60
CA VAL A 98 -7.60 0.93 9.21
C VAL A 98 -6.28 1.62 8.88
N ARG A 99 -5.26 0.86 8.48
CA ARG A 99 -3.95 1.41 8.10
C ARG A 99 -3.86 1.46 6.59
N ARG A 100 -3.70 2.66 6.04
CA ARG A 100 -3.63 2.90 4.60
C ARG A 100 -2.18 3.08 4.17
N LEU A 101 -1.80 2.34 3.15
CA LEU A 101 -0.48 2.40 2.52
C LEU A 101 -0.64 2.65 1.03
N LEU A 102 0.04 3.68 0.54
CA LEU A 102 0.17 3.98 -0.88
C LEU A 102 1.59 3.64 -1.33
N VAL A 103 1.75 2.58 -2.13
CA VAL A 103 3.05 2.24 -2.72
C VAL A 103 3.14 2.91 -4.09
N ARG A 104 4.18 3.71 -4.31
CA ARG A 104 4.40 4.45 -5.56
C ARG A 104 5.73 4.07 -6.20
N THR A 105 5.76 4.10 -7.53
CA THR A 105 6.98 3.96 -8.32
C THR A 105 6.89 4.83 -9.58
N THR A 106 8.02 5.37 -10.01
CA THR A 106 8.12 6.13 -11.26
C THR A 106 8.71 5.26 -12.35
N VAL A 107 7.97 5.08 -13.46
CA VAL A 107 8.39 4.27 -14.61
C VAL A 107 8.71 5.19 -15.79
N PRO A 108 9.88 5.07 -16.44
CA PRO A 108 10.25 5.95 -17.54
C PRO A 108 9.36 5.77 -18.78
N HIS A 109 9.10 6.86 -19.52
CA HIS A 109 8.28 6.83 -20.74
C HIS A 109 8.84 5.97 -21.86
N GLU A 110 10.17 5.88 -21.95
CA GLU A 110 10.86 5.13 -23.01
C GLU A 110 10.77 3.61 -22.82
N ALA A 111 10.48 3.15 -21.60
CA ALA A 111 10.33 1.73 -21.26
C ALA A 111 9.21 1.54 -20.23
N PRO A 112 7.92 1.73 -20.61
CA PRO A 112 6.78 1.74 -19.69
C PRO A 112 6.33 0.32 -19.34
N VAL A 113 7.25 -0.47 -18.79
CA VAL A 113 7.00 -1.86 -18.39
C VAL A 113 7.18 -1.97 -16.88
N LEU A 114 6.12 -2.41 -16.21
CA LEU A 114 6.14 -2.74 -14.79
C LEU A 114 5.51 -4.12 -14.59
N PRO A 115 6.11 -5.02 -13.78
CA PRO A 115 5.52 -6.31 -13.48
C PRO A 115 4.12 -6.17 -12.85
N THR A 116 3.19 -7.04 -13.25
CA THR A 116 1.80 -6.95 -12.78
C THR A 116 1.66 -7.37 -11.31
N ALA A 117 0.95 -6.57 -10.53
CA ALA A 117 0.65 -6.84 -9.12
C ALA A 117 -0.59 -7.74 -8.91
N VAL A 118 -1.29 -8.11 -9.99
CA VAL A 118 -2.61 -8.76 -9.91
C VAL A 118 -2.55 -10.21 -9.40
N GLY A 119 -1.36 -10.84 -9.41
CA GLY A 119 -1.16 -12.21 -8.89
C GLY A 119 -0.97 -12.30 -7.37
N SER A 120 -0.71 -11.19 -6.67
CA SER A 120 -0.33 -11.21 -5.24
C SER A 120 -1.48 -10.92 -4.27
N THR A 121 -2.67 -10.59 -4.75
CA THR A 121 -3.80 -10.19 -3.90
C THR A 121 -5.00 -11.12 -4.08
N ARG A 122 -5.59 -11.58 -2.98
CA ARG A 122 -6.92 -12.22 -3.00
C ARG A 122 -7.96 -11.13 -3.20
N ALA A 123 -8.13 -10.68 -4.44
CA ALA A 123 -9.11 -9.66 -4.79
C ALA A 123 -10.53 -10.23 -4.56
N ARG A 124 -11.28 -9.66 -3.60
CA ARG A 124 -12.75 -9.70 -3.67
C ARG A 124 -13.16 -8.55 -4.57
N ALA A 125 -13.07 -8.77 -5.87
CA ALA A 125 -13.23 -7.75 -6.90
C ALA A 125 -14.63 -7.11 -6.87
N GLY A 126 -14.67 -5.83 -6.51
CA GLY A 126 -15.64 -4.86 -7.01
C GLY A 126 -14.97 -3.97 -8.04
N THR A 127 -14.41 -4.55 -9.11
CA THR A 127 -13.71 -3.77 -10.15
C THR A 127 -14.73 -3.03 -11.01
N SER A 128 -14.95 -1.75 -10.73
CA SER A 128 -15.56 -0.82 -11.70
C SER A 128 -14.45 -0.28 -12.61
N ALA A 129 -13.95 -1.11 -13.52
CA ALA A 129 -13.18 -0.62 -14.66
C ALA A 129 -14.17 -0.02 -15.68
N ARG A 130 -14.47 1.27 -15.56
CA ARG A 130 -15.14 1.99 -16.65
C ARG A 130 -14.08 2.41 -17.67
N PRO A 131 -14.17 2.00 -18.95
CA PRO A 131 -13.29 2.51 -19.99
C PRO A 131 -13.56 4.01 -20.22
N THR A 132 -12.57 4.85 -19.94
CA THR A 132 -12.56 6.26 -20.37
C THR A 132 -12.31 6.31 -21.87
N ARG A 133 -13.38 6.48 -22.65
CA ARG A 133 -13.31 6.83 -24.06
C ARG A 133 -13.13 8.35 -24.13
N CYS A 134 -11.95 8.82 -24.52
CA CYS A 134 -11.79 10.20 -24.97
C CYS A 134 -12.33 10.30 -26.40
N SER A 135 -13.41 11.06 -26.61
CA SER A 135 -13.78 11.56 -27.93
C SER A 135 -12.96 12.82 -28.23
N ALA A 136 -12.54 12.92 -29.48
CA ALA A 136 -11.92 14.11 -30.09
C ALA A 136 -12.93 15.26 -30.23
#